data_AF-A0A943ND67-F1
#
_entry.id   AF-A0A943ND67-F1
#
_cell.length_a   1.000
_cell.length_b   1.000
_cell.length_c   1.000
_cell.angle_alpha   90.00
_cell.angle_beta   90.00
_cell.angle_gamma   90.00
#
_symmetry.space_group_name_H-M   'P 1'
#
loop_
_entity.id
_entity.type
_entity.pdbx_description
1 polymer ?
#
loop_
_entity_poly.entity_id
_entity_poly.type
_entity_poly.pdbx_seq_one_letter_code
_entity_poly.pdbx_strand_id
1 'polypeptide(L)'
;MSLYMSTAPHVRSPQNTRSLMGDVLIALAPTTIAGIYFFGVSAAIVVALATASAILFEYLWQKLTHKTIRIGDLSAAVTGLLVGLNLPPTAPWWLPIIGSGLAIILVKQLFGGIGDNFVNPALAARGILLASWPVRMTAFVLPTCFSGADATTSATVLAGYEASYMDMFLGNIPGCIGEVCKAAILLGFLYMLIRGVITWRIPVTFLAVVFVFSAILGNDPLQAILCGGVMLGAVFMATDYTTSPMSAKGQFIYAAGCGIIVVIIRNFCNYPEGVTYAILVMNIVTPLLDKYVKPRLYGRLKEEKANG
;
A
#
# COMPACT_ATOMS: atom_id res chain seq x y z
N MET A 1 28.07 -43.87 -27.77
CA MET A 1 28.19 -42.85 -26.71
C MET A 1 26.84 -42.15 -26.62
N SER A 2 26.02 -42.47 -25.62
CA SER A 2 24.70 -41.87 -25.45
C SER A 2 24.87 -40.58 -24.64
N LEU A 3 24.46 -39.45 -25.22
CA LEU A 3 24.48 -38.14 -24.56
C LEU A 3 23.15 -37.98 -23.81
N TYR A 4 23.22 -38.01 -22.48
CA TYR A 4 22.08 -37.70 -21.62
C TYR A 4 21.87 -36.18 -21.59
N MET A 5 20.86 -35.71 -22.31
CA MET A 5 20.40 -34.33 -22.24
C MET A 5 19.57 -34.14 -20.96
N SER A 6 20.24 -33.84 -19.85
CA SER A 6 19.56 -33.43 -18.60
C SER A 6 19.09 -31.99 -18.74
N THR A 7 17.85 -31.70 -18.34
CA THR A 7 17.38 -30.33 -18.18
C THR A 7 18.18 -29.62 -17.08
N ALA A 8 18.36 -28.31 -17.19
CA ALA A 8 19.06 -27.53 -16.18
C ALA A 8 18.37 -27.72 -14.81
N PRO A 9 19.12 -27.91 -13.71
CA PRO A 9 18.56 -28.18 -12.40
C PRO A 9 17.71 -26.98 -11.94
N HIS A 10 16.39 -27.10 -12.07
CA HIS A 10 15.45 -26.16 -11.49
C HIS A 10 15.31 -26.47 -10.01
N VAL A 11 16.09 -25.79 -9.17
CA VAL A 11 15.91 -25.83 -7.72
C VAL A 11 14.53 -25.23 -7.43
N ARG A 12 13.55 -26.07 -7.07
CA ARG A 12 12.23 -25.60 -6.68
C ARG A 12 12.34 -24.84 -5.36
N SER A 13 12.10 -23.53 -5.39
CA SER A 13 11.87 -22.76 -4.18
C SER A 13 10.52 -23.16 -3.58
N PRO A 14 10.39 -23.32 -2.25
CA PRO A 14 9.11 -23.55 -1.59
C PRO A 14 8.19 -22.31 -1.62
N GLN A 15 8.67 -21.16 -2.10
CA GLN A 15 7.90 -19.93 -2.13
C GLN A 15 7.04 -19.80 -3.40
N ASN A 16 5.73 -19.76 -3.18
CA ASN A 16 4.71 -19.53 -4.21
C ASN A 16 4.01 -18.18 -3.97
N THR A 17 3.41 -17.61 -5.02
CA THR A 17 2.62 -16.37 -4.96
C THR A 17 1.56 -16.41 -3.85
N ARG A 18 0.86 -17.54 -3.71
CA ARG A 18 -0.12 -17.76 -2.64
C ARG A 18 0.49 -17.66 -1.24
N SER A 19 1.71 -18.17 -1.04
CA SER A 19 2.40 -18.08 0.25
C SER A 19 2.79 -16.64 0.57
N LEU A 20 3.29 -15.92 -0.44
CA LEU A 20 3.69 -14.52 -0.29
C LEU A 20 2.50 -13.62 0.03
N MET A 21 1.40 -13.76 -0.73
CA MET A 21 0.17 -13.00 -0.51
C MET A 21 -0.53 -13.40 0.80
N GLY A 22 -0.43 -14.68 1.20
CA GLY A 22 -0.89 -15.15 2.51
C GLY A 22 -0.14 -14.47 3.66
N ASP A 23 1.19 -14.38 3.56
CA ASP A 23 2.01 -13.69 4.56
C ASP A 23 1.66 -12.18 4.64
N VAL A 24 1.33 -11.54 3.51
CA VAL A 24 0.86 -10.14 3.49
C VAL A 24 -0.52 -9.99 4.16
N LEU A 25 -1.46 -10.93 3.95
CA LEU A 25 -2.75 -10.92 4.65
C LEU A 25 -2.57 -11.07 6.17
N ILE A 26 -1.67 -11.94 6.61
CA ILE A 26 -1.34 -12.11 8.03
C ILE A 26 -0.74 -10.82 8.59
N ALA A 27 0.14 -10.17 7.84
CA ALA A 27 0.73 -8.89 8.22
C ALA A 27 -0.29 -7.74 8.30
N LEU A 28 -1.33 -7.76 7.47
CA LEU A 28 -2.42 -6.77 7.47
C LEU A 28 -3.47 -7.05 8.55
N ALA A 29 -3.52 -8.26 9.11
CA ALA A 29 -4.53 -8.64 10.10
C ALA A 29 -4.49 -7.76 11.37
N PRO A 30 -3.33 -7.46 12.00
CA PRO A 30 -3.27 -6.56 13.14
C PRO A 30 -3.87 -5.18 12.84
N THR A 31 -3.52 -4.60 11.68
CA THR A 31 -4.03 -3.30 11.23
C THR A 31 -5.54 -3.33 11.01
N THR A 32 -6.04 -4.42 10.44
CA THR A 32 -7.48 -4.60 10.19
C THR A 32 -8.26 -4.76 11.49
N ILE A 33 -7.76 -5.58 12.43
CA ILE A 33 -8.37 -5.80 13.75
C ILE A 33 -8.38 -4.49 14.54
N ALA A 34 -7.28 -3.74 14.53
CA ALA A 34 -7.21 -2.43 15.18
C ALA A 34 -8.24 -1.46 14.58
N GLY A 35 -8.31 -1.35 13.24
CA GLY A 35 -9.28 -0.49 12.57
C GLY A 35 -10.75 -0.84 12.91
N ILE A 36 -11.07 -2.13 12.99
CA ILE A 36 -12.40 -2.61 13.41
C ILE A 36 -12.65 -2.30 14.89
N TYR A 37 -11.65 -2.42 15.75
CA TYR A 37 -11.78 -2.09 17.17
C TYR A 37 -12.07 -0.60 17.40
N PHE A 38 -11.38 0.29 16.68
CA PHE A 38 -11.55 1.75 16.85
C PHE A 38 -12.87 2.29 16.25
N PHE A 39 -13.30 1.77 15.10
CA PHE A 39 -14.47 2.29 14.37
C PHE A 39 -15.71 1.39 14.43
N GLY A 40 -15.59 0.21 15.03
CA GLY A 40 -16.69 -0.73 15.22
C GLY A 40 -17.16 -1.42 13.94
N VAL A 41 -18.44 -1.79 13.93
CA VAL A 41 -19.07 -2.64 12.91
C VAL A 41 -19.05 -2.01 11.52
N SER A 42 -19.16 -0.68 11.42
CA SER A 42 -19.15 0.03 10.13
C SER A 42 -17.84 -0.21 9.36
N ALA A 43 -16.69 -0.19 10.05
CA ALA A 43 -15.41 -0.51 9.43
C ALA A 43 -15.33 -1.98 8.98
N ALA A 44 -15.85 -2.91 9.77
CA ALA A 44 -15.90 -4.32 9.39
C ALA A 44 -16.74 -4.55 8.13
N ILE A 45 -17.89 -3.88 8.00
CA ILE A 45 -18.74 -3.95 6.81
C ILE A 45 -18.01 -3.40 5.58
N VAL A 46 -17.37 -2.23 5.68
CA VAL A 46 -16.63 -1.61 4.58
C VAL A 46 -15.50 -2.52 4.09
N VAL A 47 -14.70 -3.05 5.01
CA VAL A 47 -13.59 -3.96 4.68
C VAL A 47 -14.09 -5.27 4.09
N ALA A 48 -15.15 -5.86 4.65
CA ALA A 48 -15.73 -7.10 4.15
C ALA A 48 -16.32 -6.92 2.75
N LEU A 49 -17.06 -5.83 2.51
CA LEU A 49 -17.62 -5.51 1.19
C LEU A 49 -16.52 -5.28 0.16
N ALA A 50 -15.47 -4.52 0.50
CA ALA A 50 -14.33 -4.28 -0.39
C ALA A 50 -13.64 -5.60 -0.78
N THR A 51 -13.39 -6.47 0.20
CA THR A 51 -12.68 -7.74 -0.01
C THR A 51 -13.54 -8.73 -0.80
N ALA A 52 -14.82 -8.90 -0.45
CA ALA A 52 -15.73 -9.80 -1.13
C ALA A 52 -15.99 -9.36 -2.57
N SER A 53 -16.20 -8.05 -2.80
CA SER A 53 -16.38 -7.51 -4.15
C SER A 53 -15.13 -7.67 -5.01
N ALA A 54 -13.92 -7.47 -4.45
CA ALA A 54 -12.67 -7.67 -5.20
C ALA A 54 -12.52 -9.12 -5.68
N ILE A 55 -12.79 -10.11 -4.81
CA ILE A 55 -12.76 -11.53 -5.16
C ILE A 55 -13.81 -11.84 -6.24
N LEU A 56 -15.02 -11.30 -6.09
CA LEU A 56 -16.11 -11.48 -7.04
C LEU A 56 -15.78 -10.89 -8.41
N PHE A 57 -15.23 -9.67 -8.48
CA PHE A 57 -14.84 -9.05 -9.75
C PHE A 57 -13.69 -9.79 -10.44
N GLU A 58 -12.72 -10.30 -9.68
CA GLU A 58 -11.64 -11.11 -10.26
C GLU A 58 -12.20 -12.41 -10.86
N TYR A 59 -13.10 -13.09 -10.12
CA TYR A 59 -13.77 -14.29 -10.61
C TYR A 59 -14.61 -14.02 -11.87
N LEU A 60 -15.45 -12.97 -11.84
CA LEU A 60 -16.30 -12.62 -12.97
C LEU A 60 -15.48 -12.28 -14.21
N TRP A 61 -14.41 -11.49 -14.06
CA TRP A 61 -13.55 -11.15 -15.19
C TRP A 61 -12.89 -12.37 -15.80
N GLN A 62 -12.31 -13.25 -14.96
CA GLN A 62 -11.65 -14.47 -15.43
C GLN A 62 -12.63 -15.41 -16.12
N LYS A 63 -13.86 -15.53 -15.59
CA LYS A 63 -14.92 -16.33 -16.20
C LYS A 63 -15.37 -15.76 -17.55
N LEU A 64 -15.55 -14.44 -17.64
CA LEU A 64 -15.98 -13.75 -18.88
C LEU A 64 -14.90 -13.78 -19.97
N THR A 65 -13.63 -13.68 -19.59
CA THR A 65 -12.49 -13.70 -20.53
C THR A 65 -11.96 -15.10 -20.81
N HIS A 66 -12.65 -16.15 -20.34
CA HIS A 66 -12.26 -17.55 -20.46
C HIS A 66 -10.81 -17.84 -20.01
N LYS A 67 -10.30 -17.05 -19.07
CA LYS A 67 -8.99 -17.26 -18.46
C LYS A 67 -9.10 -18.28 -17.33
N THR A 68 -7.98 -18.91 -16.97
CA THR A 68 -7.90 -19.80 -15.80
C THR A 68 -8.30 -19.05 -14.53
N ILE A 69 -9.20 -19.62 -13.72
CA ILE A 69 -9.67 -19.00 -12.48
C ILE A 69 -8.54 -19.08 -11.42
N ARG A 70 -8.00 -17.93 -11.01
CA ARG A 70 -6.86 -17.77 -10.09
C ARG A 70 -7.23 -17.20 -8.72
N ILE A 71 -8.45 -17.44 -8.24
CA ILE A 71 -8.92 -16.96 -6.93
C ILE A 71 -8.01 -17.45 -5.78
N GLY A 72 -7.39 -18.63 -5.95
CA GLY A 72 -6.52 -19.25 -4.94
C GLY A 72 -5.22 -18.49 -4.63
N ASP A 73 -4.84 -17.48 -5.43
CA ASP A 73 -3.60 -16.73 -5.24
C ASP A 73 -3.69 -15.65 -4.16
N LEU A 74 -4.86 -15.44 -3.54
CA LEU A 74 -5.14 -14.47 -2.46
C LEU A 74 -4.92 -12.99 -2.82
N SER A 75 -4.41 -12.70 -4.01
CA SER A 75 -4.10 -11.33 -4.44
C SER A 75 -5.31 -10.40 -4.53
N ALA A 76 -6.48 -10.86 -5.01
CA ALA A 76 -7.71 -10.03 -4.93
C ALA A 76 -8.11 -9.72 -3.49
N ALA A 77 -7.93 -10.66 -2.57
CA ALA A 77 -8.24 -10.44 -1.16
C ALA A 77 -7.34 -9.35 -0.57
N VAL A 78 -6.03 -9.38 -0.86
CA VAL A 78 -5.09 -8.33 -0.45
C VAL A 78 -5.48 -6.97 -1.06
N THR A 79 -5.77 -6.92 -2.37
CA THR A 79 -6.17 -5.68 -3.03
C THR A 79 -7.46 -5.12 -2.45
N GLY A 80 -8.51 -5.93 -2.29
CA GLY A 80 -9.79 -5.50 -1.72
C GLY A 80 -9.66 -5.08 -0.25
N LEU A 81 -8.85 -5.79 0.53
CA LEU A 81 -8.55 -5.42 1.92
C LEU A 81 -7.85 -4.05 1.98
N LEU A 82 -6.83 -3.82 1.17
CA LEU A 82 -6.13 -2.54 1.09
C LEU A 82 -7.03 -1.41 0.61
N VAL A 83 -7.94 -1.66 -0.33
CA VAL A 83 -8.97 -0.68 -0.73
C VAL A 83 -9.86 -0.35 0.46
N GLY A 84 -10.37 -1.34 1.18
CA GLY A 84 -11.23 -1.14 2.35
C GLY A 84 -10.53 -0.37 3.48
N LEU A 85 -9.27 -0.72 3.79
CA LEU A 85 -8.46 -0.02 4.79
C LEU A 85 -8.18 1.44 4.42
N ASN A 86 -8.21 1.75 3.13
CA ASN A 86 -8.05 3.09 2.57
C ASN A 86 -9.36 3.88 2.45
N LEU A 87 -10.47 3.38 2.99
CA LEU A 87 -11.74 4.11 3.00
C LEU A 87 -12.07 4.61 4.41
N PRO A 88 -12.82 5.72 4.51
CA PRO A 88 -13.40 6.11 5.79
C PRO A 88 -14.44 5.07 6.24
N PRO A 89 -14.62 4.87 7.55
CA PRO A 89 -15.56 3.88 8.11
C PRO A 89 -17.04 4.23 7.85
N THR A 90 -17.34 5.49 7.54
CA THR A 90 -18.69 5.99 7.19
C THR A 90 -18.98 5.90 5.68
N ALA A 91 -18.08 5.31 4.90
CA ALA A 91 -18.27 5.14 3.46
C ALA A 91 -19.58 4.37 3.17
N PRO A 92 -20.44 4.85 2.24
CA PRO A 92 -21.60 4.10 1.80
C PRO A 92 -21.22 2.75 1.21
N TRP A 93 -22.07 1.73 1.38
CA TRP A 93 -21.83 0.35 0.93
C TRP A 93 -21.46 0.19 -0.55
N TRP A 94 -21.92 1.08 -1.43
CA TRP A 94 -21.60 1.05 -2.86
C TRP A 94 -20.18 1.54 -3.18
N LEU A 95 -19.60 2.42 -2.34
CA LEU A 95 -18.31 3.05 -2.61
C LEU A 95 -17.14 2.03 -2.57
N PRO A 96 -17.04 1.13 -1.56
CA PRO A 96 -16.05 0.04 -1.58
C PRO A 96 -16.20 -0.91 -2.75
N ILE A 97 -17.44 -1.18 -3.20
CA ILE A 97 -17.72 -2.07 -4.33
C ILE A 97 -17.18 -1.46 -5.63
N ILE A 98 -17.48 -0.18 -5.88
CA ILE A 98 -16.94 0.52 -7.05
C ILE A 98 -15.41 0.58 -6.99
N GLY A 99 -14.84 0.91 -5.83
CA GLY A 99 -13.38 0.94 -5.62
C GLY A 99 -12.71 -0.37 -5.96
N SER A 100 -13.21 -1.48 -5.41
CA SER A 100 -12.70 -2.83 -5.70
C SER A 100 -12.87 -3.22 -7.16
N GLY A 101 -13.98 -2.84 -7.80
CA GLY A 101 -14.20 -3.05 -9.23
C GLY A 101 -13.16 -2.32 -10.09
N LEU A 102 -12.89 -1.04 -9.79
CA LEU A 102 -11.88 -0.25 -10.48
C LEU A 102 -10.46 -0.81 -10.28
N ALA A 103 -10.11 -1.19 -9.04
CA ALA A 103 -8.82 -1.80 -8.74
C ALA A 103 -8.60 -3.08 -9.54
N ILE A 104 -9.58 -4.00 -9.48
CA ILE A 104 -9.45 -5.31 -10.09
C ILE A 104 -9.57 -5.24 -11.60
N ILE A 105 -10.64 -4.63 -12.13
CA ILE A 105 -10.91 -4.66 -13.57
C ILE A 105 -9.93 -3.76 -14.30
N LEU A 106 -9.90 -2.46 -13.96
CA LEU A 106 -9.16 -1.49 -14.77
C LEU A 106 -7.65 -1.61 -14.61
N VAL A 107 -7.17 -1.81 -13.39
CA VAL A 107 -5.73 -1.74 -13.12
C VAL A 107 -5.08 -3.12 -13.16
N LYS A 108 -5.73 -4.13 -12.57
CA LYS A 108 -5.14 -5.46 -12.48
C LYS A 108 -5.42 -6.34 -13.71
N GLN A 109 -6.67 -6.46 -14.11
CA GLN A 109 -7.08 -7.47 -15.08
C GLN A 109 -6.89 -7.05 -16.55
N LEU A 110 -7.10 -5.77 -16.87
CA LEU A 110 -6.87 -5.25 -18.23
C LEU A 110 -5.41 -5.40 -18.67
N PHE A 111 -4.46 -5.35 -17.73
CA PHE A 111 -3.04 -5.40 -18.03
C PHE A 111 -2.44 -6.81 -18.07
N GLY A 112 -3.21 -7.84 -17.75
CA GLY A 112 -2.75 -9.23 -17.83
C GLY A 112 -2.90 -10.04 -16.55
N GLY A 113 -3.10 -9.36 -15.41
CA GLY A 113 -3.25 -9.98 -14.09
C GLY A 113 -2.04 -9.71 -13.19
N ILE A 114 -1.77 -10.62 -12.26
CA ILE A 114 -0.67 -10.48 -11.29
C ILE A 114 0.67 -10.50 -12.03
N GLY A 115 1.48 -9.45 -11.87
CA GLY A 115 2.81 -9.33 -12.48
C GLY A 115 2.92 -8.22 -13.52
N ASP A 116 1.81 -7.88 -14.18
CA ASP A 116 1.77 -6.92 -15.28
C ASP A 116 1.18 -5.55 -14.89
N ASN A 117 0.88 -5.37 -13.60
CA ASN A 117 0.30 -4.12 -13.09
C ASN A 117 1.36 -3.02 -13.11
N PHE A 118 1.16 -2.00 -13.93
CA PHE A 118 2.05 -0.83 -13.99
C PHE A 118 1.93 0.10 -12.78
N VAL A 119 0.82 0.03 -12.03
CA VAL A 119 0.58 0.78 -10.79
C VAL A 119 -0.14 -0.07 -9.75
N ASN A 120 0.03 0.28 -8.46
CA ASN A 120 -0.64 -0.40 -7.36
C ASN A 120 -2.18 -0.27 -7.50
N PRO A 121 -2.92 -1.38 -7.67
CA PRO A 121 -4.36 -1.34 -7.94
C PRO A 121 -5.20 -0.70 -6.83
N ALA A 122 -4.84 -0.90 -5.56
CA ALA A 122 -5.59 -0.37 -4.43
C ALA A 122 -5.44 1.15 -4.33
N LEU A 123 -4.23 1.66 -4.57
CA LEU A 123 -3.97 3.10 -4.59
C LEU A 123 -4.60 3.78 -5.81
N ALA A 124 -4.58 3.14 -6.97
CA ALA A 124 -5.22 3.66 -8.17
C ALA A 124 -6.74 3.79 -7.95
N ALA A 125 -7.38 2.78 -7.34
CA ALA A 125 -8.78 2.88 -6.96
C ALA A 125 -9.03 4.02 -5.95
N ARG A 126 -8.21 4.14 -4.89
CA ARG A 126 -8.32 5.26 -3.94
C ARG A 126 -8.20 6.62 -4.65
N GLY A 127 -7.24 6.77 -5.56
CA GLY A 127 -7.02 7.99 -6.32
C GLY A 127 -8.20 8.37 -7.21
N ILE A 128 -8.83 7.39 -7.88
CA ILE A 128 -10.03 7.61 -8.68
C ILE A 128 -11.24 7.94 -7.80
N LEU A 129 -11.43 7.23 -6.69
CA LEU A 129 -12.52 7.52 -5.76
C LEU A 129 -12.39 8.91 -5.12
N LEU A 130 -11.17 9.33 -4.77
CA LEU A 130 -10.89 10.66 -4.24
C LEU A 130 -11.14 11.75 -5.28
N ALA A 131 -10.84 11.49 -6.56
CA ALA A 131 -11.13 12.42 -7.65
C ALA A 131 -12.63 12.55 -7.93
N SER A 132 -13.37 11.45 -7.88
CA SER A 132 -14.80 11.41 -8.21
C SER A 132 -15.71 11.81 -7.04
N TRP A 133 -15.38 11.42 -5.81
CA TRP A 133 -16.17 11.67 -4.61
C TRP A 133 -15.31 12.15 -3.42
N PRO A 134 -14.62 13.30 -3.54
CA PRO A 134 -13.70 13.79 -2.50
C PRO A 134 -14.39 13.97 -1.15
N VAL A 135 -15.57 14.59 -1.12
CA VAL A 135 -16.32 14.87 0.11
C VAL A 135 -16.60 13.60 0.93
N ARG A 136 -16.92 12.49 0.26
CA ARG A 136 -17.21 11.21 0.93
C ARG A 136 -15.95 10.48 1.35
N MET A 137 -14.85 10.68 0.62
CA MET A 137 -13.55 10.09 0.92
C MET A 137 -12.82 10.81 2.06
N THR A 138 -13.12 12.10 2.29
CA THR A 138 -12.52 12.93 3.35
C THR A 138 -13.43 13.14 4.55
N ALA A 139 -14.58 12.45 4.62
CA ALA A 139 -15.51 12.50 5.76
C ALA A 139 -15.02 11.59 6.89
N PHE A 140 -14.01 12.03 7.63
CA PHE A 140 -13.43 11.28 8.74
C PHE A 140 -14.24 11.46 10.03
N VAL A 141 -14.35 10.38 10.79
CA VAL A 141 -15.03 10.37 12.08
C VAL A 141 -14.05 10.02 13.19
N LEU A 142 -14.36 10.47 14.41
CA LEU A 142 -13.62 10.06 15.58
C LEU A 142 -13.86 8.57 15.89
N PRO A 143 -12.87 7.87 16.49
CA PRO A 143 -13.05 6.50 16.97
C PRO A 143 -14.23 6.40 17.94
N THR A 144 -15.13 5.45 17.67
CA THR A 144 -16.39 5.26 18.41
C THR A 144 -16.21 4.48 19.71
N CYS A 145 -15.03 3.89 19.96
CA CYS A 145 -14.76 3.07 21.13
C CYS A 145 -14.55 3.86 22.44
N PHE A 146 -14.21 5.16 22.37
CA PHE A 146 -13.92 5.99 23.56
C PHE A 146 -14.98 7.06 23.85
N SER A 147 -15.77 7.43 22.86
CA SER A 147 -16.85 8.38 23.01
C SER A 147 -18.13 7.62 22.71
N GLY A 148 -18.93 7.28 23.73
CA GLY A 148 -20.21 6.56 23.60
C GLY A 148 -21.31 7.34 22.86
N ALA A 149 -20.91 8.18 21.91
CA ALA A 149 -21.73 9.00 21.04
C ALA A 149 -21.63 8.48 19.59
N ASP A 150 -22.72 8.64 18.84
CA ASP A 150 -22.77 8.32 17.41
C ASP A 150 -21.67 9.08 16.65
N ALA A 151 -21.11 8.44 15.62
CA ALA A 151 -19.91 8.86 14.91
C ALA A 151 -19.89 10.37 14.58
N THR A 152 -19.04 11.12 15.28
CA THR A 152 -18.86 12.57 15.09
C THR A 152 -17.82 12.84 14.01
N THR A 153 -18.16 13.67 13.03
CA THR A 153 -17.24 14.07 11.96
C THR A 153 -16.20 15.03 12.53
N SER A 154 -14.91 14.79 12.27
CA SER A 154 -13.82 15.65 12.73
C SER A 154 -12.78 15.87 11.62
N ALA A 155 -12.11 17.02 11.67
CA ALA A 155 -10.93 17.29 10.86
C ALA A 155 -9.80 16.32 11.24
N THR A 156 -9.00 15.90 10.26
CA THR A 156 -7.77 15.13 10.56
C THR A 156 -6.76 16.02 11.28
N VAL A 157 -5.77 15.39 11.93
CA VAL A 157 -4.66 16.13 12.56
C VAL A 157 -3.92 17.00 11.54
N LEU A 158 -3.93 16.59 10.27
CA LEU A 158 -3.35 17.36 9.17
C LEU A 158 -4.23 18.55 8.72
N ALA A 159 -5.51 18.54 9.07
CA ALA A 159 -6.47 19.61 8.83
C ALA A 159 -6.73 20.48 10.07
N GLY A 160 -5.87 20.39 11.11
CA GLY A 160 -5.90 21.26 12.28
C GLY A 160 -6.49 20.67 13.57
N TYR A 161 -6.72 19.35 13.64
CA TYR A 161 -7.09 18.70 14.90
C TYR A 161 -5.85 18.47 15.79
N GLU A 162 -5.77 19.14 16.93
CA GLU A 162 -4.68 18.93 17.88
C GLU A 162 -4.86 17.61 18.62
N ALA A 163 -3.94 16.67 18.40
CA ALA A 163 -3.91 15.37 19.07
C ALA A 163 -2.57 15.17 19.78
N SER A 164 -2.59 14.50 20.93
CA SER A 164 -1.37 14.09 21.62
C SER A 164 -0.59 13.06 20.80
N TYR A 165 0.74 13.07 20.88
CA TYR A 165 1.59 12.08 20.20
C TYR A 165 1.22 10.63 20.55
N MET A 166 0.78 10.39 21.79
CA MET A 166 0.35 9.06 22.23
C MET A 166 -0.95 8.63 21.53
N ASP A 167 -1.89 9.57 21.36
CA ASP A 167 -3.15 9.33 20.65
C ASP A 167 -2.90 9.10 19.16
N MET A 168 -1.95 9.82 18.57
CA MET A 168 -1.57 9.63 17.17
C MET A 168 -0.91 8.26 16.93
N PHE A 169 -0.12 7.77 17.90
CA PHE A 169 0.55 6.49 17.82
C PHE A 169 -0.39 5.31 18.05
N LEU A 170 -1.23 5.38 19.07
CA LEU A 170 -2.19 4.34 19.41
C LEU A 170 -3.39 4.32 18.44
N GLY A 171 -3.74 5.47 17.88
CA GLY A 171 -4.80 5.61 16.91
C GLY A 171 -6.11 6.19 17.46
N ASN A 172 -6.04 7.06 18.45
CA ASN A 172 -7.22 7.84 18.84
C ASN A 172 -7.35 9.11 17.98
N ILE A 173 -7.31 8.95 16.65
CA ILE A 173 -7.38 10.05 15.70
C ILE A 173 -8.38 9.77 14.57
N PRO A 174 -9.02 10.81 14.00
CA PRO A 174 -9.87 10.64 12.83
C PRO A 174 -9.00 10.38 11.58
N GLY A 175 -9.39 9.37 10.78
CA GLY A 175 -8.66 8.96 9.58
C GLY A 175 -9.29 7.76 8.86
N CYS A 176 -8.63 7.23 7.84
CA CYS A 176 -9.06 5.97 7.19
C CYS A 176 -8.83 4.77 8.12
N ILE A 177 -9.62 3.71 7.94
CA ILE A 177 -9.62 2.50 8.80
C ILE A 177 -8.21 1.96 9.07
N GLY A 178 -7.35 1.89 8.04
CA GLY A 178 -6.01 1.33 8.14
C GLY A 178 -4.92 2.28 8.65
N GLU A 179 -5.18 3.59 8.76
CA GLU A 179 -4.16 4.60 9.10
C GLU A 179 -4.07 4.87 10.61
N VAL A 180 -5.05 4.36 11.35
CA VAL A 180 -5.31 4.75 12.72
C VAL A 180 -4.24 4.24 13.67
N CYS A 181 -4.00 2.93 13.72
CA CYS A 181 -3.08 2.33 14.69
C CYS A 181 -1.68 2.11 14.10
N LYS A 182 -0.70 2.92 14.52
CA LYS A 182 0.69 2.84 14.00
C LYS A 182 1.43 1.66 14.61
N ALA A 183 1.13 1.35 15.87
CA ALA A 183 1.63 0.15 16.52
C ALA A 183 1.26 -1.12 15.73
N ALA A 184 0.02 -1.22 15.25
CA ALA A 184 -0.43 -2.36 14.44
C ALA A 184 0.29 -2.44 13.08
N ILE A 185 0.49 -1.29 12.41
CA ILE A 185 1.26 -1.22 11.16
C ILE A 185 2.71 -1.67 11.38
N LEU A 186 3.34 -1.24 12.48
CA LEU A 186 4.72 -1.60 12.81
C LEU A 186 4.86 -3.09 13.15
N LEU A 187 3.87 -3.69 13.82
CA LEU A 187 3.83 -5.14 14.06
C LEU A 187 3.75 -5.92 12.74
N GLY A 188 2.90 -5.49 11.82
CA GLY A 188 2.82 -6.07 10.48
C GLY A 188 4.12 -5.89 9.69
N PHE A 189 4.75 -4.72 9.78
CA PHE A 189 6.07 -4.46 9.17
C PHE A 189 7.14 -5.42 9.68
N LEU A 190 7.25 -5.58 11.01
CA LEU A 190 8.22 -6.46 11.64
C LEU A 190 8.01 -7.92 11.20
N TYR A 191 6.75 -8.38 11.14
CA TYR A 191 6.42 -9.71 10.65
C TYR A 191 6.91 -9.94 9.20
N MET A 192 6.65 -9.00 8.29
CA MET A 192 7.08 -9.12 6.89
C MET A 192 8.61 -9.07 6.72
N LEU A 193 9.32 -8.34 7.59
CA LEU A 193 10.79 -8.35 7.63
C LEU A 193 11.34 -9.71 8.09
N ILE A 194 10.79 -10.27 9.17
CA ILE A 194 11.22 -11.58 9.70
C ILE A 194 10.99 -12.69 8.68
N ARG A 195 9.87 -12.66 7.97
CA ARG A 195 9.55 -13.63 6.92
C ARG A 195 10.36 -13.43 5.63
N GLY A 196 11.13 -12.34 5.52
CA GLY A 196 11.91 -12.02 4.32
C GLY A 196 11.04 -11.72 3.10
N VAL A 197 9.78 -11.35 3.33
CA VAL A 197 8.79 -11.04 2.30
C VAL A 197 9.16 -9.67 1.72
N ILE A 198 9.41 -8.67 2.56
CA ILE A 198 9.75 -7.30 2.14
C ILE A 198 11.16 -6.93 2.57
N THR A 199 11.82 -6.06 1.80
CA THR A 199 13.10 -5.46 2.21
C THR A 199 12.88 -4.16 2.98
N TRP A 200 13.69 -3.93 4.02
CA TRP A 200 13.61 -2.71 4.84
C TRP A 200 13.93 -1.41 4.07
N ARG A 201 14.55 -1.52 2.90
CA ARG A 201 15.05 -0.38 2.12
C ARG A 201 13.94 0.60 1.78
N ILE A 202 12.84 0.15 1.18
CA ILE A 202 11.76 1.05 0.72
C ILE A 202 11.07 1.72 1.92
N PRO A 203 10.56 1.00 2.95
CA PRO A 203 9.79 1.64 4.00
C PRO A 203 10.62 2.60 4.86
N VAL A 204 11.84 2.20 5.24
CA VAL A 204 12.70 3.02 6.11
C VAL A 204 13.15 4.29 5.39
N THR A 205 13.52 4.19 4.12
CA THR A 205 14.02 5.36 3.38
C THR A 205 12.90 6.33 3.02
N PHE A 206 11.71 5.82 2.69
CA PHE A 206 10.53 6.64 2.48
C PHE A 206 10.18 7.43 3.76
N LEU A 207 10.14 6.77 4.93
CA LEU A 207 9.88 7.45 6.21
C LEU A 207 10.99 8.44 6.60
N ALA A 208 12.26 8.07 6.41
CA ALA A 208 13.39 8.94 6.72
C ALA A 208 13.37 10.22 5.87
N VAL A 209 13.02 10.10 4.59
CA VAL A 209 12.92 11.25 3.69
C VAL A 209 11.78 12.16 4.11
N VAL A 210 10.60 11.62 4.44
CA VAL A 210 9.48 12.43 4.97
C VAL A 210 9.91 13.14 6.25
N PHE A 211 10.58 12.46 7.18
CA PHE A 211 11.09 13.07 8.43
C PHE A 211 12.00 14.27 8.15
N VAL A 212 13.04 14.07 7.34
CA VAL A 212 14.08 15.08 7.08
C VAL A 212 13.50 16.28 6.33
N PHE A 213 12.72 16.05 5.27
CA PHE A 213 12.17 17.14 4.47
C PHE A 213 11.05 17.89 5.20
N SER A 214 10.26 17.23 6.04
CA SER A 214 9.30 17.92 6.91
C SER A 214 10.00 18.83 7.92
N ALA A 215 11.10 18.37 8.52
CA ALA A 215 11.90 19.18 9.45
C ALA A 215 12.53 20.41 8.76
N ILE A 216 13.04 20.25 7.53
CA ILE A 216 13.64 21.34 6.75
C ILE A 216 12.61 22.44 6.44
N LEU A 217 11.35 22.07 6.20
CA LEU A 217 10.26 23.01 5.90
C LEU A 217 9.64 23.65 7.15
N GLY A 218 10.11 23.29 8.35
CA GLY A 218 9.63 23.86 9.61
C GLY A 218 8.34 23.24 10.15
N ASN A 219 7.89 22.11 9.61
CA ASN A 219 6.76 21.34 10.16
C ASN A 219 7.26 20.31 11.17
N ASP A 220 6.39 19.92 12.11
CA ASP A 220 6.70 18.84 13.06
C ASP A 220 6.92 17.50 12.32
N PRO A 221 8.16 16.97 12.30
CA PRO A 221 8.49 15.83 11.46
C PRO A 221 7.90 14.52 12.02
N LEU A 222 7.71 14.45 13.34
CA LEU A 222 7.06 13.32 13.98
C LEU A 222 5.57 13.29 13.67
N GLN A 223 4.91 14.44 13.69
CA GLN A 223 3.51 14.57 13.27
C GLN A 223 3.34 14.22 11.79
N ALA A 224 4.26 14.64 10.91
CA ALA A 224 4.20 14.31 9.50
C ALA A 224 4.22 12.79 9.22
N ILE A 225 4.96 12.01 10.01
CA ILE A 225 5.01 10.55 9.89
C ILE A 225 3.79 9.89 10.54
N LEU A 226 3.40 10.35 11.73
CA LEU A 226 2.30 9.78 12.50
C LEU A 226 0.92 10.18 11.93
N CYS A 227 0.85 11.18 11.05
CA CYS A 227 -0.40 11.61 10.42
C CYS A 227 -0.59 11.06 9.00
N GLY A 228 -1.83 10.68 8.73
CA GLY A 228 -2.32 10.21 7.43
C GLY A 228 -1.73 8.86 7.02
N GLY A 229 -1.99 8.48 5.76
CA GLY A 229 -1.60 7.17 5.23
C GLY A 229 -0.11 6.93 4.98
N VAL A 230 0.82 7.71 5.57
CA VAL A 230 2.27 7.60 5.26
C VAL A 230 2.82 6.27 5.71
N MET A 231 2.64 5.87 6.97
CA MET A 231 3.16 4.58 7.45
C MET A 231 2.50 3.39 6.74
N LEU A 232 1.18 3.44 6.54
CA LEU A 232 0.44 2.39 5.83
C LEU A 232 0.93 2.26 4.38
N GLY A 233 1.06 3.40 3.68
CA GLY A 233 1.56 3.48 2.32
C GLY A 233 3.01 3.00 2.21
N ALA A 234 3.87 3.38 3.15
CA ALA A 234 5.28 2.98 3.19
C ALA A 234 5.46 1.46 3.30
N VAL A 235 4.71 0.84 4.20
CA VAL A 235 4.91 -0.55 4.62
C VAL A 235 4.19 -1.54 3.70
N PHE A 236 2.97 -1.21 3.27
CA PHE A 236 2.07 -2.15 2.59
C PHE A 236 1.77 -1.81 1.12
N MET A 237 2.06 -0.59 0.65
CA MET A 237 1.66 -0.16 -0.70
C MET A 237 2.85 0.20 -1.60
N ALA A 238 3.87 0.87 -1.07
CA ALA A 238 5.12 1.19 -1.77
C ALA A 238 6.02 -0.05 -1.96
N THR A 239 5.77 -1.11 -1.20
CA THR A 239 6.53 -2.37 -1.19
C THR A 239 5.90 -3.45 -2.05
N ASP A 240 4.89 -3.11 -2.86
CA ASP A 240 4.26 -4.05 -3.78
C ASP A 240 5.28 -4.53 -4.83
N TYR A 241 5.39 -5.85 -5.01
CA TYR A 241 6.41 -6.53 -5.82
C TYR A 241 6.35 -6.19 -7.30
N THR A 242 5.16 -5.84 -7.78
CA THR A 242 4.92 -5.63 -9.22
C THR A 242 5.27 -4.22 -9.67
N THR A 243 5.30 -3.27 -8.74
CA THR A 243 5.36 -1.83 -9.05
C THR A 243 6.59 -1.14 -8.47
N SER A 244 7.36 -1.84 -7.63
CA SER A 244 8.62 -1.37 -7.07
C SER A 244 9.83 -1.85 -7.89
N PRO A 245 10.93 -1.06 -7.94
CA PRO A 245 12.10 -1.41 -8.73
C PRO A 245 12.87 -2.62 -8.17
N MET A 246 13.49 -3.37 -9.08
CA MET A 246 14.18 -4.63 -8.76
C MET A 246 15.59 -4.41 -8.20
N SER A 247 16.22 -3.28 -8.52
CA SER A 247 17.58 -2.96 -8.10
C SER A 247 17.63 -2.33 -6.71
N ALA A 248 18.60 -2.73 -5.87
CA ALA A 248 18.79 -2.16 -4.54
C ALA A 248 18.94 -0.63 -4.55
N LYS A 249 19.71 -0.09 -5.51
CA LYS A 249 19.88 1.36 -5.69
C LYS A 249 18.60 2.02 -6.20
N GLY A 250 17.88 1.34 -7.10
CA GLY A 250 16.58 1.78 -7.60
C GLY A 250 15.55 1.93 -6.48
N GLN A 251 15.52 0.99 -5.53
CA GLN A 251 14.65 1.03 -4.36
C GLN A 251 14.87 2.27 -3.48
N PHE A 252 16.13 2.65 -3.25
CA PHE A 252 16.45 3.89 -2.51
C PHE A 252 15.96 5.14 -3.25
N ILE A 253 16.19 5.22 -4.58
CA ILE A 253 15.76 6.36 -5.40
C ILE A 253 14.24 6.43 -5.46
N TYR A 254 13.57 5.30 -5.64
CA TYR A 254 12.11 5.20 -5.67
C TYR A 254 11.50 5.70 -4.36
N ALA A 255 11.97 5.18 -3.23
CA ALA A 255 11.45 5.56 -1.92
C ALA A 255 11.75 7.02 -1.56
N ALA A 256 12.92 7.55 -1.95
CA ALA A 256 13.23 8.97 -1.81
C ALA A 256 12.33 9.85 -2.67
N GLY A 257 12.07 9.47 -3.92
CA GLY A 257 11.12 10.16 -4.80
C GLY A 257 9.71 10.18 -4.21
N CYS A 258 9.22 9.04 -3.72
CA CYS A 258 7.93 8.96 -3.05
C CYS A 258 7.87 9.94 -1.86
N GLY A 259 8.87 9.94 -0.97
CA GLY A 259 8.86 10.76 0.24
C GLY A 259 8.91 12.26 -0.06
N ILE A 260 9.73 12.68 -1.01
CA ILE A 260 9.81 14.09 -1.46
C ILE A 260 8.47 14.54 -2.04
N ILE A 261 7.86 13.75 -2.92
CA ILE A 261 6.58 14.09 -3.53
C ILE A 261 5.47 14.22 -2.46
N VAL A 262 5.44 13.34 -1.45
CA VAL A 262 4.48 13.46 -0.34
C VAL A 262 4.63 14.79 0.39
N VAL A 263 5.86 15.17 0.74
CA VAL A 263 6.12 16.42 1.47
C VAL A 263 5.75 17.64 0.62
N ILE A 264 6.03 17.60 -0.69
CA ILE A 264 5.63 18.67 -1.61
C ILE A 264 4.10 18.78 -1.67
N ILE A 265 3.38 17.66 -1.88
CA ILE A 265 1.92 17.68 -1.99
C ILE A 265 1.29 18.18 -0.69
N ARG A 266 1.80 17.77 0.47
CA ARG A 266 1.23 18.19 1.76
C ARG A 266 1.41 19.66 2.09
N ASN A 267 2.48 20.29 1.60
CA ASN A 267 2.77 21.69 1.88
C ASN A 267 2.21 22.65 0.82
N PHE A 268 2.27 22.25 -0.45
CA PHE A 268 1.94 23.12 -1.58
C PHE A 268 0.59 22.80 -2.22
N CYS A 269 0.02 21.61 -1.98
CA CYS A 269 -1.29 21.25 -2.51
C CYS A 269 -2.33 21.17 -1.38
N ASN A 270 -3.57 21.55 -1.68
CA ASN A 270 -4.68 21.50 -0.73
C ASN A 270 -5.22 20.07 -0.50
N TYR A 271 -4.36 19.05 -0.64
CA TYR A 271 -4.69 17.63 -0.49
C TYR A 271 -3.91 17.05 0.68
N PRO A 272 -4.52 16.96 1.89
CA PRO A 272 -3.84 16.42 3.08
C PRO A 272 -3.37 14.95 2.87
N GLU A 273 -4.05 14.19 2.03
CA GLU A 273 -3.77 12.77 1.74
C GLU A 273 -2.89 12.55 0.48
N GLY A 274 -1.72 13.19 0.43
CA GLY A 274 -0.80 13.15 -0.73
C GLY A 274 -0.07 11.83 -1.02
N VAL A 275 -0.16 10.84 -0.12
CA VAL A 275 0.57 9.56 -0.22
C VAL A 275 0.17 8.73 -1.43
N THR A 276 -1.13 8.69 -1.71
CA THR A 276 -1.70 7.94 -2.83
C THR A 276 -1.09 8.37 -4.16
N TYR A 277 -1.08 9.67 -4.42
CA TYR A 277 -0.58 10.23 -5.67
C TYR A 277 0.94 10.11 -5.78
N ALA A 278 1.67 10.31 -4.68
CA ALA A 278 3.12 10.17 -4.67
C ALA A 278 3.58 8.76 -5.09
N ILE A 279 2.96 7.72 -4.51
CA ILE A 279 3.30 6.33 -4.85
C ILE A 279 2.88 6.01 -6.29
N LEU A 280 1.71 6.47 -6.75
CA LEU A 280 1.26 6.25 -8.12
C LEU A 280 2.20 6.87 -9.16
N VAL A 281 2.64 8.12 -8.93
CA VAL A 281 3.61 8.78 -9.82
C VAL A 281 4.91 7.99 -9.86
N MET A 282 5.42 7.55 -8.71
CA MET A 282 6.68 6.81 -8.68
C MET A 282 6.57 5.40 -9.26
N ASN A 283 5.42 4.74 -9.17
CA ASN A 283 5.17 3.46 -9.84
C ASN A 283 5.29 3.59 -11.37
N ILE A 284 4.79 4.68 -11.96
CA ILE A 284 4.93 4.98 -13.39
C ILE A 284 6.39 5.24 -13.75
N VAL A 285 7.18 5.79 -12.82
CA VAL A 285 8.62 6.06 -13.00
C VAL A 285 9.47 4.80 -12.79
N THR A 286 8.96 3.75 -12.13
CA THR A 286 9.71 2.51 -11.85
C THR A 286 10.34 1.86 -13.09
N PRO A 287 9.64 1.67 -14.22
CA PRO A 287 10.25 1.11 -15.44
C PRO A 287 11.41 1.96 -15.97
N LEU A 288 11.33 3.29 -15.81
CA LEU A 288 12.41 4.21 -16.19
C LEU A 288 13.62 4.03 -15.26
N LEU A 289 13.37 3.89 -13.95
CA LEU A 289 14.42 3.62 -12.97
C LEU A 289 15.12 2.29 -13.24
N ASP A 290 14.39 1.23 -13.55
CA ASP A 290 14.99 -0.08 -13.84
C ASP A 290 15.80 -0.07 -15.15
N LYS A 291 15.41 0.76 -16.13
CA LYS A 291 16.19 0.97 -17.36
C LYS A 291 17.54 1.63 -17.09
N TYR A 292 17.58 2.65 -16.24
CA TYR A 292 18.80 3.40 -15.91
C TYR A 292 19.65 2.72 -14.82
N VAL A 293 19.01 2.09 -13.85
CA VAL A 293 19.64 1.48 -12.68
C VAL A 293 19.50 -0.04 -12.77
N LYS A 294 20.20 -0.63 -13.76
CA LYS A 294 20.11 -2.06 -14.04
C LYS A 294 20.44 -2.91 -12.80
N PRO A 295 19.68 -3.99 -12.54
CA PRO A 295 20.05 -4.95 -11.51
C PRO A 295 21.40 -5.58 -11.88
N ARG A 296 22.21 -5.89 -10.86
CA ARG A 296 23.46 -6.64 -11.08
C ARG A 296 23.08 -8.05 -11.54
N LEU A 297 23.36 -8.38 -12.81
CA LEU A 297 23.17 -9.72 -13.33
C LEU A 297 24.10 -10.69 -12.59
N TYR A 298 23.52 -11.76 -12.06
CA TYR A 298 24.26 -12.84 -11.41
C TYR A 298 25.24 -13.46 -12.42
N GLY A 299 26.53 -13.56 -12.05
CA GLY A 299 27.58 -14.14 -12.90
C GLY A 299 28.44 -13.15 -13.70
N ARG A 300 28.19 -11.83 -13.65
CA ARG A 300 29.15 -10.86 -14.22
C ARG A 300 30.26 -10.57 -13.20
N LEU A 301 31.51 -10.98 -13.50
CA LEU A 301 32.68 -10.55 -12.75
C LEU A 301 32.70 -9.01 -12.70
N LYS A 302 33.05 -8.46 -11.53
CA LYS A 302 33.18 -7.03 -11.32
C LYS A 302 34.20 -6.53 -12.34
N GLU A 303 33.77 -5.76 -13.34
CA GLU A 303 34.72 -5.06 -14.21
C GLU A 303 35.59 -4.20 -13.29
N GLU A 304 36.86 -4.60 -13.15
CA GLU A 304 37.88 -3.73 -12.59
C GLU A 304 37.82 -2.46 -13.43
N LYS A 305 37.58 -1.33 -12.77
CA LYS A 305 37.77 -0.05 -13.40
C LYS A 305 39.23 -0.03 -13.87
N ALA A 306 39.44 -0.03 -15.18
CA ALA A 306 40.74 0.31 -15.75
C ALA A 306 41.05 1.74 -15.25
N ASN A 307 41.92 1.82 -14.25
CA ASN A 307 42.49 3.07 -13.79
C ASN A 307 43.31 3.61 -14.96
N GLY A 308 42.85 4.71 -15.55
CA GLY A 308 43.66 5.61 -16.37
C GLY A 308 44.22 6.71 -15.49
#